data_AF-A0A0M0ED95-F1
#
_entry.id   AF-A0A0M0ED95-F1
#
_cell.length_a   1.000
_cell.length_b   1.000
_cell.length_c   1.000
_cell.angle_alpha   90.00
_cell.angle_beta   90.00
_cell.angle_gamma   90.00
#
_symmetry.space_group_name_H-M   'P 1'
#
loop_
_entity.id
_entity.type
_entity.pdbx_description
1 polymer ?
#
loop_
_entity_poly.entity_id
_entity_poly.type
_entity_poly.pdbx_seq_one_letter_code
_entity_poly.pdbx_strand_id
1 'polypeptide(L)'
;MRGGAVAGGVELAVTAHEIFVGDIVRLMETDLHAIVACVPAKGQPCVLADACRLRGLFSKSLNAFMAVLDRVTLHDLILDHKKY
;
A
#
# COMPACT_ATOMS: atom_id res chain seq x y z
N MET A 1 0.30 49.35 -8.45
CA MET A 1 0.91 48.00 -8.39
C MET A 1 0.27 47.23 -7.25
N ARG A 2 -0.65 46.31 -7.53
CA ARG A 2 -1.17 45.34 -6.54
C ARG A 2 -0.67 43.97 -6.97
N GLY A 3 0.29 43.41 -6.22
CA GLY A 3 0.75 42.05 -6.42
C GLY A 3 -0.36 41.07 -6.05
N GLY A 4 -0.80 40.26 -7.01
CA GLY A 4 -1.68 39.12 -6.74
C GLY A 4 -0.84 37.95 -6.22
N ALA A 5 -1.10 37.51 -4.99
CA ALA A 5 -0.51 36.29 -4.46
C ALA A 5 -1.12 35.08 -5.19
N VAL A 6 -0.28 34.18 -5.70
CA VAL A 6 -0.73 32.91 -6.28
C VAL A 6 -1.12 32.00 -5.12
N ALA A 7 -2.42 31.72 -4.96
CA ALA A 7 -2.90 30.72 -4.02
C ALA A 7 -2.74 29.33 -4.66
N GLY A 8 -1.61 28.67 -4.38
CA GLY A 8 -1.37 27.27 -4.76
C GLY A 8 -1.93 26.30 -3.71
N GLY A 9 -2.24 25.08 -4.13
CA GLY A 9 -2.72 24.02 -3.24
C GLY A 9 -3.02 22.72 -4.00
N VAL A 10 -3.22 21.64 -3.25
CA VAL A 10 -3.75 20.38 -3.77
C VAL A 10 -5.02 20.03 -3.01
N GLU A 11 -5.97 19.45 -3.72
CA GLU A 11 -7.21 18.92 -3.18
C GLU A 11 -7.36 17.48 -3.66
N LEU A 12 -8.09 16.65 -2.91
CA LEU A 12 -8.39 15.30 -3.34
C LEU A 12 -9.28 15.35 -4.59
N ALA A 13 -8.93 14.55 -5.60
CA ALA A 13 -9.70 14.48 -6.84
C ALA A 13 -11.09 13.84 -6.65
N VAL A 14 -11.28 13.08 -5.56
CA VAL A 14 -12.52 12.40 -5.19
C VAL A 14 -12.74 12.52 -3.68
N THR A 15 -13.91 12.12 -3.19
CA THR A 15 -14.19 12.19 -1.75
C THR A 15 -13.34 11.17 -0.98
N ALA A 16 -13.02 11.46 0.28
CA ALA A 16 -12.20 10.56 1.11
C ALA A 16 -12.84 9.17 1.36
N HIS A 17 -14.14 9.01 1.13
CA HIS A 17 -14.86 7.74 1.22
C HIS A 17 -14.59 6.80 0.03
N GLU A 18 -14.12 7.35 -1.08
CA GLU A 18 -13.82 6.61 -2.31
C GLU A 18 -12.35 6.18 -2.37
N ILE A 19 -11.54 6.59 -1.39
CA ILE A 19 -10.11 6.30 -1.36
C ILE A 19 -9.84 5.21 -0.33
N PHE A 20 -9.58 3.99 -0.79
CA PHE A 20 -9.22 2.87 0.09
C PHE A 20 -7.74 2.92 0.47
N VAL A 21 -7.43 2.59 1.72
CA VAL A 21 -6.05 2.54 2.23
C VAL A 21 -5.23 1.50 1.49
N GLY A 22 -5.84 0.36 1.12
CA GLY A 22 -5.20 -0.65 0.30
C GLY A 22 -4.70 -0.12 -1.03
N ASP A 23 -5.46 0.76 -1.69
CA ASP A 23 -5.08 1.38 -2.96
C ASP A 23 -3.91 2.35 -2.78
N ILE A 24 -3.92 3.14 -1.71
CA ILE A 24 -2.80 4.03 -1.37
C ILE A 24 -1.51 3.23 -1.21
N VAL A 25 -1.54 2.14 -0.44
CA VAL A 25 -0.34 1.30 -0.20
C VAL A 25 0.17 0.69 -1.50
N ARG A 26 -0.70 0.19 -2.38
CA ARG A 26 -0.30 -0.37 -3.68
C ARG A 26 0.29 0.69 -4.61
N LEU A 27 -0.20 1.93 -4.55
CA LEU A 27 0.30 3.03 -5.35
C LEU A 27 1.70 3.48 -4.88
N MET A 28 1.93 3.46 -3.57
CA MET A 28 3.20 3.91 -2.98
C MET A 28 4.30 2.84 -3.04
N GLU A 29 3.95 1.56 -2.93
CA GLU A 29 4.91 0.46 -2.86
C GLU A 29 4.99 -0.31 -4.19
N THR A 30 5.94 0.08 -5.04
CA THR A 30 6.14 -0.48 -6.38
C THR A 30 6.46 -1.98 -6.41
N ASP A 31 6.92 -2.56 -5.29
CA ASP A 31 7.26 -3.98 -5.18
C ASP A 31 6.77 -4.61 -3.87
N LEU A 32 5.49 -4.41 -3.56
CA LEU A 32 4.86 -4.99 -2.36
C LEU A 32 4.97 -6.54 -2.31
N HIS A 33 5.11 -7.19 -3.46
CA HIS A 33 5.22 -8.65 -3.58
C HIS A 33 6.67 -9.17 -3.63
N ALA A 34 7.69 -8.31 -3.52
CA ALA A 34 9.11 -8.68 -3.52
C ALA A 34 9.42 -9.81 -2.53
N ILE A 35 8.74 -9.78 -1.38
CA ILE A 35 8.92 -10.73 -0.28
C ILE A 35 8.62 -12.19 -0.68
N VAL A 36 7.82 -12.41 -1.73
CA VAL A 36 7.49 -13.76 -2.26
C VAL A 36 8.12 -14.07 -3.61
N ALA A 37 8.85 -13.11 -4.20
CA ALA A 37 9.43 -13.28 -5.52
C ALA A 37 10.54 -14.34 -5.52
N CYS A 38 11.27 -14.52 -4.41
CA CYS A 38 12.44 -15.41 -4.33
C CYS A 38 13.47 -15.17 -5.45
N VAL A 39 13.43 -13.99 -6.07
CA VAL A 39 14.34 -13.55 -7.14
C VAL A 39 15.42 -12.69 -6.49
N PRO A 40 16.69 -13.10 -6.54
CA PRO A 40 17.77 -12.25 -6.07
C PRO A 40 18.02 -11.11 -7.06
N ALA A 41 18.34 -9.92 -6.56
CA ALA A 41 18.64 -8.75 -7.38
C ALA A 41 19.87 -8.92 -8.29
N LYS A 42 20.77 -9.89 -8.02
CA LYS A 42 22.03 -10.13 -8.76
C LYS A 42 22.51 -11.60 -8.71
N GLY A 43 21.62 -12.60 -8.80
CA GLY A 43 22.05 -14.00 -8.59
C GLY A 43 21.15 -15.10 -9.15
N GLN A 44 21.46 -16.35 -8.82
CA GLN A 44 20.67 -17.52 -9.19
C GLN A 44 19.39 -17.60 -8.35
N PRO A 45 18.22 -17.91 -8.95
CA PRO A 45 16.95 -18.00 -8.23
C PRO A 45 17.04 -18.96 -7.04
N CYS A 46 16.26 -18.70 -5.99
CA CYS A 46 16.26 -19.54 -4.80
C CYS A 46 16.00 -21.01 -5.17
N VAL A 47 16.95 -21.91 -4.91
CA VAL A 47 16.83 -23.35 -5.23
C VAL A 47 15.64 -24.03 -4.53
N LEU A 48 15.14 -23.42 -3.46
CA LEU A 48 13.99 -23.92 -2.71
C LEU A 48 12.66 -23.34 -3.21
N ALA A 49 12.63 -22.48 -4.23
CA ALA A 49 11.45 -21.69 -4.60
C ALA A 49 10.17 -22.52 -4.75
N ASP A 50 10.27 -23.72 -5.34
CA ASP A 50 9.14 -24.61 -5.58
C ASP A 50 8.68 -25.39 -4.33
N ALA A 51 9.59 -25.64 -3.38
CA ALA A 51 9.31 -26.37 -2.14
C ALA A 51 9.23 -25.46 -0.89
N CYS A 52 9.42 -24.14 -1.06
CA CYS A 52 9.55 -23.19 0.03
C CYS A 52 8.19 -22.90 0.68
N ARG A 53 7.89 -23.62 1.77
CA ARG A 53 6.69 -23.39 2.58
C ARG A 53 6.61 -21.97 3.15
N LEU A 54 7.75 -21.32 3.37
CA LEU A 54 7.82 -19.94 3.87
C LEU A 54 7.29 -18.93 2.85
N ARG A 55 7.57 -19.11 1.55
CA ARG A 55 7.02 -18.28 0.47
C ARG A 55 5.48 -18.33 0.48
N GLY A 56 4.92 -19.52 0.64
CA GLY A 56 3.47 -19.71 0.76
C GLY A 56 2.89 -19.04 2.02
N LEU A 57 3.60 -19.12 3.15
CA LEU A 57 3.20 -18.44 4.38
C LEU A 57 3.19 -16.91 4.20
N PHE A 58 4.26 -16.33 3.66
CA PHE A 58 4.32 -14.89 3.43
C PHE A 58 3.29 -14.39 2.43
N SER A 59 3.03 -15.14 1.37
CA SER A 59 1.96 -14.79 0.42
C SER A 59 0.60 -14.72 1.11
N LYS A 60 0.27 -15.70 1.96
CA LYS A 60 -0.98 -15.69 2.74
C LYS A 60 -1.03 -14.52 3.71
N SER A 61 0.06 -14.25 4.43
CA SER A 61 0.13 -13.14 5.38
C SER A 61 -0.03 -11.78 4.71
N LEU A 62 0.66 -11.57 3.57
CA LEU A 62 0.55 -10.32 2.80
C LEU A 62 -0.87 -10.13 2.26
N ASN A 63 -1.49 -11.19 1.72
CA ASN A 63 -2.87 -11.14 1.25
C ASN A 63 -3.85 -10.80 2.39
N ALA A 64 -3.65 -11.39 3.57
CA ALA A 64 -4.49 -11.11 4.74
C ALA A 64 -4.31 -9.66 5.22
N PHE A 65 -3.08 -9.16 5.26
CA PHE A 65 -2.78 -7.77 5.57
C PHE A 65 -3.47 -6.81 4.61
N MET A 66 -3.32 -7.02 3.30
CA MET A 66 -3.96 -6.19 2.29
C MET A 66 -5.48 -6.27 2.33
N ALA A 67 -6.06 -7.44 2.58
CA ALA A 67 -7.51 -7.60 2.71
C ALA A 67 -8.11 -6.81 3.90
N VAL A 68 -7.32 -6.50 4.92
CA VAL A 68 -7.73 -5.57 5.99
C VAL A 68 -7.72 -4.14 5.46
N LEU A 69 -6.65 -3.72 4.79
CA LEU A 69 -6.50 -2.36 4.26
C LEU A 69 -7.49 -2.03 3.15
N ASP A 70 -7.89 -3.02 2.35
CA ASP A 70 -8.88 -2.88 1.28
C ASP A 70 -10.31 -2.58 1.79
N ARG A 71 -10.52 -2.62 3.12
CA ARG A 71 -11.83 -2.36 3.75
C ARG A 71 -11.89 -1.03 4.49
N VAL A 72 -10.79 -0.31 4.55
CA VAL A 72 -10.68 0.96 5.28
C VAL A 72 -10.52 2.08 4.27
N THR A 73 -11.33 3.12 4.38
CA THR A 73 -11.23 4.32 3.56
C THR A 73 -10.40 5.39 4.26
N LEU A 74 -9.89 6.36 3.50
CA LEU A 74 -9.20 7.52 4.08
C LEU A 74 -10.12 8.30 5.02
N HIS A 75 -11.42 8.32 4.74
CA HIS A 75 -12.43 8.91 5.61
C HIS A 75 -12.48 8.24 7.00
N ASP A 76 -12.45 6.90 7.04
CA ASP A 76 -12.50 6.15 8.30
C ASP A 76 -11.32 6.53 9.21
N LEU A 77 -10.13 6.75 8.66
CA LEU A 77 -8.93 7.11 9.43
C LEU A 77 -8.98 8.52 10.02
N ILE A 78 -9.63 9.47 9.35
CA ILE A 78 -9.70 10.86 9.82
C ILE A 78 -10.88 11.10 10.77
N LEU A 79 -11.92 10.27 10.72
CA LEU A 79 -13.06 10.35 11.63
C LEU A 79 -12.93 9.45 12.86
N ASP A 80 -12.24 8.31 12.77
CA ASP A 80 -12.00 7.41 13.91
C ASP A 80 -10.82 7.89 14.77
N HIS A 81 -10.94 9.12 15.30
CA HIS A 81 -9.93 9.77 16.12
C HIS A 81 -9.89 9.23 17.57
N LYS A 82 -10.21 7.94 17.79
CA LYS A 82 -9.93 7.28 19.07
C LYS A 82 -8.41 7.20 19.23
N LYS A 83 -7.90 8.03 20.16
CA LYS A 83 -6.53 7.95 20.69
C LYS A 83 -6.22 6.49 21.04
N TYR A 84 -5.41 5.83 20.23
CA TYR A 84 -4.60 4.72 20.67
C TYR A 84 -3.51 5.25 21.61
#